data_AF-A0A379DBL7-F1
#
_entry.id   AF-A0A379DBL7-F1
#
_cell.length_a   1.000
_cell.length_b   1.000
_cell.length_c   1.000
_cell.angle_alpha   90.00
_cell.angle_beta   90.00
_cell.angle_gamma   90.00
#
_symmetry.space_group_name_H-M   'P 1'
#
loop_
_entity.id
_entity.type
_entity.pdbx_description
1 polymer ?
#
loop_
_entity_poly.entity_id
_entity_poly.type
_entity_poly.pdbx_seq_one_letter_code
_entity_poly.pdbx_strand_id
1 'polypeptide(L)'
;MITLFISSLCPDCPPALEAFENSSLDYKIIDITESMANLKAFLKYRDKDSFFNSIKANCQVGVPSIMVGDGEKFYSFSSELDLKNL
;
A
#
# COMPACT_ATOMS: atom_id res chain seq x y z
N MET A 1 3.20 12.87 -3.52
CA MET A 1 1.90 12.36 -3.05
C MET A 1 2.09 10.93 -2.58
N ILE A 2 1.61 10.61 -1.38
CA ILE A 2 1.69 9.25 -0.83
C ILE A 2 0.34 8.55 -1.02
N THR A 3 0.36 7.28 -1.42
CA THR A 3 -0.84 6.44 -1.53
C THR A 3 -0.67 5.19 -0.69
N LEU A 4 -1.57 4.98 0.27
CA LEU A 4 -1.65 3.75 1.05
C LEU A 4 -2.71 2.84 0.44
N PHE A 5 -2.27 1.72 -0.15
CA PHE A 5 -3.16 0.67 -0.63
C PHE A 5 -3.49 -0.30 0.49
N ILE A 6 -4.77 -0.51 0.74
CA ILE A 6 -5.30 -1.42 1.77
C ILE A 6 -6.41 -2.30 1.20
N SER A 7 -6.90 -3.22 2.03
CA SER A 7 -8.16 -3.90 1.83
C SER A 7 -8.93 -3.91 3.15
N SER A 8 -10.22 -3.56 3.14
CA SER A 8 -11.10 -3.73 4.31
C SER A 8 -11.22 -5.19 4.77
N LEU A 9 -10.83 -6.15 3.93
CA LEU A 9 -10.82 -7.59 4.23
C LEU A 9 -9.45 -8.09 4.72
N CYS A 10 -8.43 -7.22 4.79
CA CYS A 10 -7.09 -7.60 5.20
C CYS A 10 -6.90 -7.36 6.72
N PRO A 11 -6.63 -8.41 7.51
CA PRO A 11 -6.45 -8.29 8.96
C PRO A 11 -5.19 -7.51 9.36
N ASP A 12 -4.22 -7.36 8.45
CA ASP A 12 -2.94 -6.68 8.68
C ASP A 12 -2.97 -5.20 8.29
N CYS A 13 -4.06 -4.71 7.69
CA CYS A 13 -4.22 -3.30 7.30
C CYS A 13 -4.54 -2.32 8.45
N PRO A 14 -5.27 -2.69 9.53
CA PRO A 14 -5.60 -1.74 10.60
C PRO A 14 -4.39 -1.04 11.24
N PRO A 15 -3.27 -1.72 11.56
CA PRO A 15 -2.08 -1.04 12.09
C PRO A 15 -1.50 0.01 11.13
N ALA A 16 -1.56 -0.22 9.82
CA ALA A 16 -1.09 0.73 8.82
C ALA A 16 -2.00 1.97 8.76
N LEU A 17 -3.33 1.77 8.82
CA LEU A 17 -4.29 2.86 8.85
C LEU A 17 -4.06 3.76 10.07
N GLU A 18 -3.96 3.17 11.27
CA GLU A 18 -3.72 3.92 12.51
C GLU A 18 -2.40 4.70 12.47
N ALA A 19 -1.32 4.09 11.94
CA ALA A 19 -0.03 4.78 11.83
C ALA A 19 -0.09 6.00 10.88
N PHE A 20 -0.83 5.90 9.78
CA PHE A 20 -1.01 6.99 8.83
C PHE A 20 -1.95 8.08 9.37
N GLU A 21 -3.05 7.71 10.04
CA GLU A 21 -3.97 8.65 10.68
C GLU A 21 -3.31 9.49 11.78
N ASN A 22 -2.34 8.89 12.49
CA ASN A 22 -1.54 9.59 13.50
C ASN A 22 -0.32 10.33 12.91
N SER A 23 -0.10 10.27 11.61
CA SER A 23 1.00 10.95 10.92
C SER A 23 0.60 12.37 10.49
N SER A 24 1.59 13.21 10.19
CA SER A 24 1.38 14.53 9.56
C SER A 24 1.57 14.51 8.05
N LEU A 25 1.62 13.32 7.45
CA LEU A 25 1.81 13.16 6.01
C LEU A 25 0.56 13.55 5.24
N ASP A 26 0.76 14.06 4.02
CA ASP A 26 -0.32 14.17 3.04
C ASP A 26 -0.39 12.87 2.24
N TYR A 27 -1.48 12.12 2.44
CA TYR A 27 -1.69 10.81 1.83
C TYR A 27 -3.14 10.60 1.43
N LYS A 28 -3.34 9.65 0.53
CA LYS A 28 -4.67 9.09 0.23
C LYS A 28 -4.68 7.60 0.49
N ILE A 29 -5.85 7.09 0.85
CA ILE A 29 -6.10 5.65 0.99
C ILE A 29 -6.80 5.15 -0.26
N ILE A 30 -6.40 3.98 -0.74
CA ILE A 30 -7.12 3.23 -1.78
C ILE A 30 -7.42 1.84 -1.22
N ASP A 31 -8.69 1.56 -0.98
CA ASP A 31 -9.16 0.21 -0.67
C ASP A 31 -9.35 -0.57 -1.97
N ILE A 32 -8.52 -1.59 -2.20
CA ILE A 32 -8.56 -2.40 -3.42
C ILE A 32 -9.81 -3.28 -3.53
N THR A 33 -10.56 -3.46 -2.44
CA THR A 33 -11.80 -4.25 -2.38
C THR A 33 -13.07 -3.42 -2.52
N GLU A 34 -12.96 -2.10 -2.40
CA GLU A 34 -14.11 -1.19 -2.49
C GLU A 34 -14.66 -1.10 -3.92
N SER A 35 -13.81 -1.12 -4.95
CA SER A 35 -14.27 -1.02 -6.34
C SER A 35 -13.29 -1.63 -7.36
N MET A 36 -13.82 -1.95 -8.54
CA MET A 36 -13.00 -2.40 -9.68
C MET A 36 -12.02 -1.32 -10.14
N ALA A 37 -12.33 -0.03 -9.98
CA ALA A 37 -11.42 1.05 -10.31
C ALA A 37 -10.20 1.06 -9.38
N ASN A 38 -10.43 0.91 -8.07
CA ASN A 38 -9.37 0.84 -7.07
C ASN A 38 -8.49 -0.39 -7.27
N LEU A 39 -9.10 -1.56 -7.50
CA LEU A 39 -8.37 -2.78 -7.81
C LEU A 39 -7.47 -2.60 -9.04
N LYS A 40 -8.01 -2.06 -10.14
CA LYS A 40 -7.22 -1.78 -11.35
C LYS A 40 -6.10 -0.78 -11.10
N ALA A 41 -6.34 0.24 -10.28
CA ALA A 41 -5.32 1.23 -9.91
C ALA A 41 -4.14 0.57 -9.17
N PHE A 42 -4.41 -0.37 -8.27
CA PHE A 42 -3.36 -1.14 -7.59
C PHE A 42 -2.64 -2.11 -8.54
N LEU A 43 -3.40 -2.90 -9.32
CA LEU A 43 -2.83 -3.89 -10.25
C LEU A 43 -1.96 -3.26 -11.34
N LYS A 44 -2.24 -2.00 -11.75
CA LYS A 44 -1.40 -1.21 -12.66
C LYS A 44 0.08 -1.24 -12.24
N TYR A 45 0.35 -1.12 -10.94
CA TYR A 45 1.71 -1.13 -10.39
C TYR A 45 2.11 -2.52 -9.89
N ARG A 46 1.25 -3.20 -9.12
CA ARG A 46 1.55 -4.51 -8.51
C ARG A 46 2.03 -5.54 -9.53
N ASP A 47 1.45 -5.55 -10.73
CA ASP A 47 1.81 -6.54 -11.74
C ASP A 47 3.13 -6.23 -12.45
N LYS A 48 3.58 -4.96 -12.45
CA LYS A 48 4.72 -4.49 -13.24
C LYS A 48 5.96 -4.15 -12.41
N ASP A 49 5.79 -3.62 -11.21
CA ASP A 49 6.90 -3.18 -10.37
C ASP A 49 7.60 -4.37 -9.71
N SER A 50 8.94 -4.37 -9.73
CA SER A 50 9.78 -5.44 -9.18
C SER A 50 9.64 -5.62 -7.67
N PHE A 51 9.24 -4.58 -6.93
CA PHE A 51 8.96 -4.65 -5.50
C PHE A 51 7.98 -5.78 -5.15
N PHE A 52 7.00 -6.02 -6.02
CA PHE A 52 5.98 -7.05 -5.78
C PHE A 52 6.40 -8.45 -6.22
N ASN A 53 7.56 -8.66 -6.84
CA ASN A 53 7.90 -9.97 -7.41
C ASN A 53 7.94 -11.09 -6.37
N SER A 54 8.55 -10.87 -5.20
CA SER A 54 8.59 -11.85 -4.11
C SER A 54 7.21 -12.07 -3.49
N ILE A 55 6.45 -10.99 -3.28
CA ILE A 55 5.08 -11.01 -2.77
C ILE A 55 4.19 -11.89 -3.67
N LYS A 56 4.28 -11.69 -4.99
CA LYS A 56 3.56 -12.48 -6.00
C LYS A 56 3.99 -13.94 -5.98
N ALA A 57 5.30 -14.21 -5.90
CA ALA A 57 5.83 -15.57 -5.84
C ALA A 57 5.34 -16.34 -4.60
N ASN A 58 5.06 -15.63 -3.50
CA ASN A 58 4.50 -16.19 -2.27
C ASN A 58 2.96 -16.25 -2.27
N CYS A 59 2.30 -16.05 -3.41
CA CYS A 59 0.84 -16.02 -3.53
C CYS A 59 0.15 -14.95 -2.65
N GLN A 60 0.86 -13.87 -2.32
CA GLN A 60 0.33 -12.78 -1.52
C GLN A 60 -0.27 -11.67 -2.39
N VAL A 61 -1.26 -10.96 -1.85
CA VAL A 61 -1.91 -9.82 -2.53
C VAL A 61 -0.95 -8.62 -2.60
N GLY A 62 -0.23 -8.37 -1.50
CA GLY A 62 0.67 -7.23 -1.36
C GLY A 62 0.03 -5.97 -0.77
N VAL A 63 -0.96 -6.11 0.12
CA VAL A 63 -1.47 -5.02 0.96
C VAL A 63 -1.26 -5.37 2.44
N PRO A 64 -1.05 -4.39 3.34
CA PRO A 64 -0.91 -2.95 3.07
C PRO A 64 0.40 -2.61 2.32
N SER A 65 0.31 -1.72 1.33
CA SER A 65 1.47 -1.22 0.56
C SER A 65 1.44 0.29 0.42
N ILE A 66 2.60 0.91 0.55
CA ILE A 66 2.77 2.36 0.50
C ILE A 66 3.47 2.70 -0.81
N MET A 67 2.87 3.59 -1.60
CA MET A 67 3.44 4.11 -2.83
C MET A 67 3.81 5.58 -2.65
N VAL A 68 5.03 5.93 -3.05
CA VAL A 68 5.51 7.31 -3.13
C VAL A 68 5.53 7.75 -4.60
N GLY A 69 4.98 8.95 -4.86
CA GLY A 69 4.88 9.48 -6.22
C GLY A 69 3.85 8.70 -7.05
N ASP A 70 4.10 8.59 -8.36
CA ASP A 70 3.27 7.79 -9.29
C ASP A 70 3.95 6.44 -9.60
N GLY A 71 4.26 5.68 -8.55
CA GLY A 71 4.98 4.40 -8.66
C GLY A 71 6.49 4.54 -8.70
N GLU A 72 7.05 5.59 -8.08
CA GLU A 72 8.50 5.79 -8.01
C GLU A 72 9.14 4.84 -7.00
N LYS A 73 8.48 4.62 -5.87
CA LYS A 73 8.90 3.68 -4.82
C LYS A 73 7.72 3.04 -4.13
N PHE A 74 7.95 1.81 -3.66
CA PHE A 74 7.02 1.05 -2.86
C PHE A 74 7.67 0.57 -1.56
N TYR A 75 6.89 0.55 -0.48
CA TYR A 75 7.28 0.04 0.82
C TYR A 75 6.18 -0.85 1.39
N SER A 76 6.58 -1.95 2.03
CA SER A 76 5.68 -2.73 2.86
C SER A 76 5.49 -2.01 4.19
N PHE A 77 4.27 -2.02 4.72
CA PHE A 77 4.10 -1.53 6.09
C PHE A 77 4.77 -2.48 7.09
N SER A 78 5.46 -1.89 8.06
CA SER A 78 5.94 -2.57 9.26
C SER A 78 5.89 -1.58 10.42
N SER A 79 5.76 -2.06 11.66
CA SER A 79 5.71 -1.19 12.84
C SER A 79 6.99 -0.37 13.05
N GLU A 80 8.08 -0.74 12.39
CA GLU A 80 9.39 -0.07 12.45
C GLU A 80 9.59 0.94 11.31
N LEU A 81 8.65 1.01 10.35
CA LEU A 81 8.76 1.91 9.21
C LEU A 81 8.66 3.37 9.67
N ASP A 82 9.72 4.13 9.43
CA ASP A 82 9.74 5.56 9.72
C ASP A 82 8.97 6.35 8.65
N LEU A 83 7.68 6.58 8.92
CA LEU A 83 6.80 7.33 8.03
C LEU A 83 7.28 8.77 7.77
N LYS A 84 8.09 9.37 8.65
CA LYS A 84 8.56 10.76 8.47
C LYS A 84 9.60 10.89 7.35
N ASN A 85 10.22 9.79 6.94
CA ASN A 85 11.29 9.73 5.95
C ASN A 85 10.86 9.00 4.66
N LEU A 86 9.55 8.86 4.43
CA LEU A 86 8.98 8.28 3.20
C LEU A 86 9.19 9.15 1.96
#